data_AF-A0A2T2N851-F1
#
_entry.id   AF-A0A2T2N851-F1
#
_cell.length_a   1.000
_cell.length_b   1.000
_cell.length_c   1.000
_cell.angle_alpha   90.00
_cell.angle_beta   90.00
_cell.angle_gamma   90.00
#
_symmetry.space_group_name_H-M   'P 1'
#
loop_
_entity.id
_entity.type
_entity.pdbx_description
1 polymer ?
#
loop_
_entity_poly.entity_id
_entity_poly.type
_entity_poly.pdbx_seq_one_letter_code
_entity_poly.pdbx_strand_id
1 'polypeptide(L)'
;MPYNNTPIAPSQEVSGQVSLPLARVQKIINADPERLHTSKNAAFAIALATEMFIQHLATTTHNVVKAERKPRRNIQYRDVSTAVAKTDNLEFLVDVVPKTMTFKEFKKKQ
;
A
#
# COMPACT_ATOMS: atom_id res chain seq x y z
N MET A 1 22.17 23.38 13.91
CA MET A 1 22.00 23.27 12.44
C MET A 1 20.55 22.88 12.15
N PRO A 2 19.86 23.49 11.18
CA PRO A 2 18.51 23.05 10.82
C PRO A 2 18.58 21.61 10.27
N TYR A 3 17.65 20.75 10.70
CA TYR A 3 17.57 19.39 10.19
C TYR A 3 17.28 19.42 8.68
N ASN A 4 18.09 18.70 7.92
CA ASN A 4 17.90 18.58 6.49
C ASN A 4 16.71 17.64 6.22
N ASN A 5 15.57 18.22 5.81
CA ASN A 5 14.35 17.50 5.47
C ASN A 5 14.21 17.21 3.96
N THR A 6 15.31 17.28 3.20
CA THR A 6 15.27 16.87 1.79
C THR A 6 15.04 15.34 1.72
N PRO A 7 14.07 14.88 0.92
CA PRO A 7 13.87 13.45 0.73
C PRO A 7 15.14 12.81 0.16
N ILE A 8 15.65 11.78 0.83
CA ILE A 8 16.75 10.98 0.29
C ILE A 8 16.19 10.18 -0.89
N ALA A 9 16.72 10.44 -2.09
CA ALA A 9 16.33 9.68 -3.27
C ALA A 9 16.74 8.21 -3.08
N PRO A 10 15.86 7.24 -3.41
CA PRO A 10 16.23 5.83 -3.34
C PRO A 10 17.39 5.54 -4.29
N SER A 11 18.36 4.75 -3.84
CA SER A 11 19.47 4.28 -4.67
C SER A 11 18.94 3.49 -5.86
N GLN A 12 19.40 3.81 -7.07
CA GLN A 12 19.02 3.09 -8.30
C GLN A 12 19.87 1.85 -8.58
N GLU A 13 20.78 1.48 -7.67
CA GLU A 13 21.65 0.32 -7.83
C GLU A 13 20.87 -0.99 -7.62
N VAL A 14 21.05 -1.94 -8.54
CA VAL A 14 20.46 -3.27 -8.46
C VAL A 14 21.24 -4.08 -7.41
N SER A 15 20.74 -4.07 -6.18
CA SER A 15 21.39 -4.76 -5.04
C SER A 15 21.23 -6.28 -5.07
N GLY A 16 20.29 -6.81 -5.87
CA GLY A 16 19.90 -8.22 -5.83
C GLY A 16 19.24 -8.63 -4.50
N GLN A 17 18.84 -7.67 -3.67
CA GLN A 17 18.25 -7.88 -2.36
C GLN A 17 16.90 -7.16 -2.25
N VAL A 18 16.03 -7.69 -1.39
CA VAL A 18 14.76 -7.07 -1.00
C VAL A 18 14.90 -6.45 0.38
N SER A 19 14.24 -5.31 0.60
CA SER A 19 14.17 -4.62 1.88
C SER A 19 13.28 -5.36 2.89
N LEU A 20 12.24 -6.04 2.39
CA LEU A 20 11.33 -6.84 3.22
C LEU A 20 11.98 -8.15 3.65
N PRO A 21 11.87 -8.55 4.94
CA PRO A 21 12.42 -9.82 5.41
C PRO A 21 11.74 -11.02 4.73
N LEU A 22 12.49 -11.78 3.92
CA LEU A 22 11.95 -12.92 3.17
C LEU A 22 11.23 -13.95 4.05
N ALA A 23 11.72 -14.19 5.27
CA ALA A 23 11.07 -15.11 6.21
C ALA A 23 9.64 -14.66 6.59
N ARG A 24 9.39 -13.35 6.66
CA ARG A 24 8.05 -12.79 6.95
C ARG A 24 7.15 -12.89 5.73
N VAL A 25 7.67 -12.60 4.55
CA VAL A 25 6.95 -12.76 3.27
C VAL A 25 6.55 -14.22 3.08
N GLN A 26 7.47 -15.17 3.28
CA GLN A 26 7.20 -16.60 3.22
C GLN A 26 6.16 -17.05 4.24
N LYS A 27 6.20 -16.51 5.47
CA LYS A 27 5.18 -16.81 6.49
C LYS A 27 3.78 -16.39 6.04
N ILE A 28 3.64 -15.22 5.39
CA ILE A 28 2.36 -14.73 4.86
C ILE A 28 1.90 -15.60 3.69
N ILE A 29 2.81 -15.92 2.76
CA ILE A 29 2.54 -16.82 1.64
C ILE A 29 2.01 -18.17 2.16
N ASN A 30 2.67 -18.76 3.16
CA ASN A 30 2.29 -20.06 3.73
C ASN A 30 1.02 -20.02 4.59
N ALA A 31 0.45 -18.84 4.88
CA ALA A 31 -0.81 -18.72 5.61
C ALA A 31 -2.03 -19.00 4.72
N ASP A 32 -1.86 -18.98 3.40
CA ASP A 32 -2.90 -19.35 2.43
C ASP A 32 -3.05 -20.90 2.36
N PRO A 33 -4.22 -21.45 2.75
CA PRO A 33 -4.46 -22.89 2.78
C PRO A 33 -4.52 -23.53 1.39
N GLU A 34 -4.83 -22.78 0.33
CA GLU A 34 -4.96 -23.29 -1.04
C GLU A 34 -3.71 -23.02 -1.90
N ARG A 35 -2.62 -22.60 -1.26
CA ARG A 35 -1.41 -22.19 -1.96
C ARG A 35 -0.70 -23.35 -2.65
N LEU A 36 -0.32 -23.13 -3.92
CA LEU A 36 0.63 -23.97 -4.64
C LEU A 36 2.05 -23.90 -4.06
N HIS A 37 2.89 -24.89 -4.37
CA HIS A 37 4.30 -24.85 -3.99
C HIS A 37 4.99 -23.57 -4.52
N THR A 38 5.53 -22.75 -3.61
CA THR A 38 6.26 -21.52 -3.97
C THR A 38 7.76 -21.72 -3.82
N SER A 39 8.51 -21.53 -4.90
CA SER A 39 9.97 -21.58 -4.88
C SER A 39 10.56 -20.36 -4.16
N LYS A 40 11.85 -20.44 -3.78
CA LYS A 40 12.57 -19.29 -3.18
C LYS A 40 12.60 -18.08 -4.10
N ASN A 41 12.80 -18.29 -5.40
CA ASN A 41 12.82 -17.21 -6.40
C ASN A 41 11.43 -16.56 -6.55
N ALA A 42 10.36 -17.34 -6.50
CA ALA A 42 9.00 -16.81 -6.51
C ALA A 42 8.72 -15.98 -5.25
N ALA A 43 9.13 -16.46 -4.07
CA ALA A 43 9.00 -15.70 -2.83
C ALA A 43 9.80 -14.37 -2.86
N PHE A 44 10.97 -14.36 -3.48
CA PHE A 44 11.76 -13.14 -3.71
C PHE A 44 11.03 -12.17 -4.65
N ALA A 45 10.49 -12.66 -5.76
CA ALA A 45 9.72 -11.83 -6.70
C ALA A 45 8.46 -11.23 -6.03
N ILE A 46 7.76 -12.00 -5.20
CA ILE A 46 6.62 -11.52 -4.41
C ILE A 46 7.05 -10.42 -3.43
N ALA A 47 8.19 -10.58 -2.76
CA ALA A 47 8.73 -9.55 -1.86
C ALA A 47 9.02 -8.24 -2.61
N LEU A 48 9.68 -8.33 -3.77
CA LEU A 48 9.96 -7.17 -4.62
C LEU A 48 8.67 -6.49 -5.11
N ALA A 49 7.71 -7.29 -5.59
CA ALA A 49 6.41 -6.78 -6.01
C ALA A 49 5.66 -6.09 -4.86
N THR A 50 5.78 -6.61 -3.63
CA THR A 50 5.18 -6.02 -2.44
C THR A 50 5.79 -4.66 -2.10
N GLU A 51 7.11 -4.49 -2.26
CA GLU A 51 7.78 -3.19 -2.09
C GLU A 51 7.28 -2.16 -3.10
N MET A 52 7.21 -2.55 -4.38
CA MET A 52 6.67 -1.71 -5.44
C MET A 52 5.20 -1.36 -5.20
N PHE A 53 4.42 -2.31 -4.71
CA PHE A 53 3.01 -2.11 -4.35
C PHE A 53 2.86 -1.07 -3.22
N ILE A 54 3.67 -1.13 -2.16
CA ILE A 54 3.63 -0.14 -1.07
C ILE A 54 3.92 1.27 -1.60
N GLN A 55 4.92 1.42 -2.48
CA GLN A 55 5.24 2.69 -3.12
C GLN A 55 4.10 3.17 -4.04
N HIS A 56 3.49 2.26 -4.79
CA HIS A 56 2.35 2.56 -5.66
C HIS A 56 1.13 3.04 -4.84
N LEU A 57 0.79 2.34 -3.75
CA LEU A 57 -0.31 2.71 -2.86
C LEU A 57 -0.06 4.07 -2.20
N ALA A 58 1.16 4.32 -1.72
CA ALA A 58 1.54 5.59 -1.11
C ALA A 58 1.45 6.75 -2.11
N THR A 59 1.97 6.56 -3.33
CA THR A 59 1.92 7.56 -4.40
C THR A 59 0.49 7.86 -4.83
N THR A 60 -0.34 6.82 -5.03
CA THR A 60 -1.74 6.96 -5.43
C THR A 60 -2.55 7.68 -4.36
N THR A 61 -2.32 7.35 -3.09
CA THR A 61 -2.93 8.06 -1.95
C THR A 61 -2.47 9.51 -1.88
N HIS A 62 -1.18 9.77 -2.10
CA HIS A 62 -0.66 11.14 -2.12
C HIS A 62 -1.27 11.98 -3.26
N ASN A 63 -1.54 11.38 -4.42
CA ASN A 63 -2.22 12.04 -5.53
C ASN A 63 -3.65 12.49 -5.16
N VAL A 64 -4.37 11.69 -4.35
CA VAL A 64 -5.67 12.10 -3.81
C VAL A 64 -5.54 13.36 -2.95
N VAL A 65 -4.53 13.42 -2.07
CA VAL A 65 -4.29 14.60 -1.21
C VAL A 65 -3.92 15.82 -2.05
N LYS A 66 -3.08 15.64 -3.08
CA LYS A 66 -2.67 16.72 -3.99
C LYS A 66 -3.82 17.29 -4.81
N ALA A 67 -4.85 16.49 -5.08
CA ALA A 67 -6.03 16.92 -5.81
C ALA A 67 -7.02 17.74 -4.94
N GLU A 68 -6.82 17.83 -3.62
CA GLU A 68 -7.66 18.69 -2.76
C GLU A 68 -7.41 20.18 -3.06
N ARG A 69 -8.46 21.01 -2.93
CA ARG A 69 -8.36 22.47 -3.14
C ARG A 69 -7.31 23.14 -2.25
N LYS A 70 -7.08 22.61 -1.05
CA LYS A 70 -6.02 23.02 -0.11
C LYS A 70 -5.20 21.78 0.25
N PRO A 71 -4.15 21.46 -0.52
CA PRO A 71 -3.38 20.23 -0.33
C PRO A 71 -2.78 20.18 1.07
N ARG A 72 -3.03 19.09 1.76
CA ARG A 72 -2.36 18.81 3.04
C ARG A 72 -1.00 18.19 2.79
N ARG A 73 -0.12 18.28 3.80
CA ARG A 73 1.18 17.59 3.78
C ARG A 73 1.10 16.14 4.27
N ASN A 74 0.07 15.81 5.04
CA ASN A 74 -0.09 14.49 5.66
C ASN A 74 -1.20 13.68 4.97
N ILE A 75 -0.96 12.38 4.79
CA ILE A 75 -1.96 11.40 4.35
C ILE A 75 -2.84 11.01 5.53
N GLN A 76 -4.14 10.90 5.28
CA GLN A 76 -5.16 10.42 6.22
C GLN A 76 -5.85 9.16 5.69
N TYR A 77 -6.50 8.39 6.56
CA TYR A 77 -7.22 7.17 6.17
C TYR A 77 -8.27 7.41 5.07
N ARG A 78 -8.98 8.55 5.12
CA ARG A 78 -9.96 8.95 4.09
C ARG A 78 -9.33 9.05 2.69
N ASP A 79 -8.04 9.39 2.63
CA ASP A 79 -7.30 9.53 1.38
C ASP A 79 -6.98 8.15 0.81
N VAL A 80 -6.58 7.21 1.68
CA VAL A 80 -6.32 5.80 1.31
C VAL A 80 -7.60 5.14 0.81
N SER A 81 -8.69 5.20 1.57
CA SER A 81 -9.99 4.63 1.17
C SER A 81 -10.55 5.28 -0.10
N THR A 82 -10.25 6.57 -0.33
CA THR A 82 -10.60 7.24 -1.59
C THR A 82 -9.74 6.78 -2.76
N ALA A 83 -8.44 6.57 -2.55
CA ALA A 83 -7.54 6.02 -3.57
C ALA A 83 -7.97 4.61 -3.97
N VAL A 84 -8.17 3.72 -3.00
CA VAL A 84 -8.66 2.34 -3.21
C VAL A 84 -9.96 2.35 -4.02
N ALA A 85 -10.93 3.18 -3.65
CA ALA A 85 -12.22 3.23 -4.35
C ALA A 85 -12.20 3.90 -5.74
N LYS A 86 -11.08 4.49 -6.15
CA LYS A 86 -10.94 5.21 -7.43
C LYS A 86 -9.98 4.52 -8.40
N THR A 87 -9.27 3.48 -7.97
CA THR A 87 -8.23 2.85 -8.77
C THR A 87 -8.55 1.37 -8.92
N ASP A 88 -8.86 0.96 -10.15
CA ASP A 88 -9.38 -0.37 -10.45
C ASP A 88 -8.43 -1.50 -10.00
N ASN A 89 -7.12 -1.33 -10.16
CA ASN A 89 -6.12 -2.30 -9.71
C ASN A 89 -5.95 -2.37 -8.17
N LEU A 90 -6.63 -1.50 -7.41
CA LEU A 90 -6.70 -1.55 -5.94
C LEU A 90 -8.03 -2.13 -5.44
N GLU A 91 -8.92 -2.60 -6.32
CA GLU A 91 -10.24 -3.14 -5.97
C GLU A 91 -10.16 -4.27 -4.92
N PHE A 92 -9.10 -5.09 -4.98
CA PHE A 92 -8.87 -6.18 -4.02
C PHE A 92 -8.74 -5.71 -2.56
N LEU A 93 -8.60 -4.41 -2.30
CA LEU A 93 -8.50 -3.81 -0.97
C LEU A 93 -9.83 -3.24 -0.45
N VAL A 94 -10.92 -3.25 -1.21
CA VAL A 94 -12.18 -2.58 -0.84
C VAL A 94 -12.72 -3.08 0.51
N ASP A 95 -12.62 -4.38 0.77
CA ASP A 95 -13.09 -4.99 2.02
C ASP A 95 -12.15 -4.74 3.20
N VAL A 96 -10.86 -4.50 2.92
CA VAL A 96 -9.82 -4.26 3.93
C VAL A 96 -9.73 -2.77 4.30
N VAL A 97 -9.96 -1.88 3.34
CA VAL A 97 -9.86 -0.43 3.47
C VAL A 97 -11.16 0.24 3.03
N PRO A 98 -12.28 -0.02 3.74
CA PRO A 98 -13.59 0.51 3.34
C PRO A 98 -13.66 2.04 3.52
N LYS A 99 -14.55 2.67 2.75
CA LYS A 99 -14.95 4.06 3.04
C LYS A 99 -15.70 4.10 4.37
N THR A 100 -15.21 4.90 5.31
CA THR A 100 -15.89 5.10 6.59
C THR A 100 -17.20 5.84 6.40
N MET A 101 -18.21 5.45 7.17
CA MET A 101 -19.49 6.15 7.27
C MET A 101 -19.93 6.20 8.72
N THR A 102 -20.73 7.19 9.07
CA THR A 102 -21.28 7.27 10.43
C THR A 102 -22.32 6.17 10.65
N PHE A 103 -22.46 5.69 11.88
CA PHE A 103 -23.48 4.69 12.20
C PHE A 103 -24.90 5.17 11.86
N LYS A 104 -25.15 6.48 12.00
CA LYS A 104 -26.41 7.13 11.61
C LYS A 104 -26.69 7.00 10.10
N GLU A 105 -25.67 7.18 9.26
CA GLU A 105 -25.80 7.00 7.81
C GLU A 105 -25.96 5.54 7.42
N PHE A 106 -25.25 4.63 8.10
CA PHE A 106 -25.40 3.19 7.91
C PHE A 106 -26.86 2.75 8.17
N LYS A 107 -27.45 3.17 9.30
CA LYS A 107 -28.84 2.87 9.65
C LYS A 107 -29.90 3.45 8.70
N LYS A 108 -29.58 4.47 7.91
CA LYS A 108 -30.49 5.02 6.90
C LYS A 108 -30.48 4.25 5.58
N LYS A 109 -29.43 3.46 5.33
CA LYS A 109 -29.27 2.65 4.11
C LYS A 109 -29.80 1.23 4.28
N GLN A 110 -29.98 0.77 5.51
CA GLN A 110 -30.73 -0.45 5.85
C GLN A 110 -32.23 -0.16 5.84
#